data_AF-A0A355WJV5-F1
#
_entry.id   AF-A0A355WJV5-F1
#
_cell.length_a   1.000
_cell.length_b   1.000
_cell.length_c   1.000
_cell.angle_alpha   90.00
_cell.angle_beta   90.00
_cell.angle_gamma   90.00
#
_symmetry.space_group_name_H-M   'P 1'
#
loop_
_entity.id
_entity.type
_entity.pdbx_description
1 polymer ?
#
loop_
_entity_poly.entity_id
_entity_poly.type
_entity_poly.pdbx_seq_one_letter_code
_entity_poly.pdbx_strand_id
1 'polypeptide(L)' 'PFAPGGEIAGDIEALGEGVQGFAIGDRVLALSSHGGFVSHIAIDARKATKIPDNMPYDEAACFV' A
#
# COMPACT_ATOMS: atom_id res chain seq x y z
N PRO A 1 8.96 -19.35 -5.23
CA PRO A 1 9.39 -18.57 -6.41
C PRO A 1 9.45 -17.09 -6.02
N PHE A 2 10.37 -16.30 -6.58
CA PHE A 2 10.46 -14.85 -6.34
C PHE A 2 9.42 -14.09 -7.19
N ALA A 3 8.82 -13.03 -6.63
CA ALA A 3 7.89 -12.15 -7.33
C ALA A 3 8.35 -10.69 -7.18
N PRO A 4 8.51 -9.91 -8.28
CA PRO A 4 8.99 -8.53 -8.22
C PRO A 4 7.94 -7.52 -7.71
N GLY A 5 8.38 -6.28 -7.48
CA GLY A 5 7.58 -5.15 -7.00
C GLY A 5 7.82 -4.87 -5.52
N GLY A 6 8.68 -3.89 -5.21
CA GLY A 6 9.09 -3.55 -3.84
C GLY A 6 8.30 -2.42 -3.19
N GLU A 7 7.56 -1.67 -4.01
CA GLU A 7 6.76 -0.52 -3.62
C GLU A 7 5.43 -0.55 -4.37
N ILE A 8 4.38 -0.06 -3.72
CA ILE A 8 3.02 0.01 -4.27
C ILE A 8 2.32 1.27 -3.76
N ALA A 9 1.29 1.70 -4.47
CA ALA A 9 0.30 2.64 -3.97
C ALA A 9 -1.09 2.23 -4.45
N GLY A 10 -2.12 2.52 -3.66
CA GLY A 10 -3.50 2.12 -3.95
C GLY A 10 -4.44 2.43 -2.79
N ASP A 11 -5.59 1.77 -2.78
CA ASP A 11 -6.63 1.96 -1.77
C ASP A 11 -6.73 0.75 -0.85
N ILE A 12 -7.04 1.00 0.42
CA ILE A 12 -7.34 -0.07 1.37
C ILE A 12 -8.71 -0.66 1.04
N GLU A 13 -8.74 -1.90 0.55
CA GLU A 13 -9.98 -2.65 0.32
C GLU A 13 -10.46 -3.40 1.57
N ALA A 14 -9.53 -3.85 2.42
CA ALA A 14 -9.83 -4.61 3.63
C ALA A 14 -8.84 -4.32 4.76
N LEU A 15 -9.29 -4.50 6.00
CA LEU A 15 -8.46 -4.34 7.21
C LEU A 15 -8.44 -5.64 8.01
N GLY A 16 -7.24 -6.00 8.49
CA GLY A 16 -7.08 -7.09 9.45
C GLY A 16 -7.65 -6.73 10.83
N GLU A 17 -7.99 -7.75 11.61
CA GLU A 17 -8.47 -7.57 12.98
C GLU A 17 -7.44 -6.81 13.83
N GLY A 18 -7.88 -5.79 14.56
CA GLY A 18 -7.03 -4.99 15.43
C GLY A 18 -6.18 -3.91 14.75
N VAL A 19 -6.22 -3.80 13.41
CA VAL A 19 -5.58 -2.67 12.70
C VAL A 19 -6.33 -1.37 13.03
N GLN A 20 -5.59 -0.34 13.44
CA GLN A 20 -6.12 0.97 13.79
C GLN A 20 -5.45 2.06 12.94
N GLY A 21 -6.05 3.26 12.90
CA GLY A 21 -5.50 4.42 12.18
C GLY A 21 -5.76 4.43 10.68
N PHE A 22 -6.35 3.36 10.13
CA PHE A 22 -6.75 3.21 8.75
C PHE A 22 -8.25 2.95 8.60
N ALA A 23 -8.78 3.26 7.43
CA ALA A 23 -10.14 3.01 6.99
C ALA A 23 -10.13 2.43 5.57
N ILE A 24 -11.17 1.67 5.23
CA ILE A 24 -11.39 1.23 3.84
C ILE A 24 -11.57 2.47 2.96
N GLY A 25 -10.89 2.49 1.82
CA GLY A 25 -10.84 3.62 0.90
C GLY A 25 -9.74 4.65 1.21
N ASP A 26 -9.00 4.51 2.31
CA ASP A 26 -7.80 5.33 2.51
C ASP A 26 -6.80 5.08 1.37
N ARG A 27 -6.29 6.17 0.79
CA ARG A 27 -5.22 6.15 -0.19
C ARG A 27 -3.89 5.97 0.54
N VAL A 28 -3.12 4.97 0.15
CA VAL A 28 -1.85 4.64 0.80
C VAL A 28 -0.73 4.36 -0.20
N LEU A 29 0.49 4.63 0.22
CA LEU A 29 1.70 4.00 -0.33
C LEU A 29 2.20 2.95 0.66
N ALA A 30 2.92 1.94 0.16
CA ALA A 30 3.48 0.91 1.02
C ALA A 30 4.75 0.25 0.46
N LEU A 31 5.63 -0.17 1.38
CA LEU A 31 6.85 -0.90 1.07
C LEU A 31 6.62 -2.41 1.17
N SER A 32 6.23 -3.05 0.07
CA SER A 32 6.01 -4.51 0.01
C SER A 32 7.29 -5.34 0.09
N SER A 33 8.46 -4.73 -0.17
CA SER A 33 9.77 -5.38 -0.35
C SER A 33 9.85 -6.26 -1.61
N HIS A 34 8.83 -7.06 -1.89
CA HIS A 34 8.66 -7.85 -3.11
C HIS A 34 7.18 -8.22 -3.30
N GLY A 35 6.80 -8.69 -4.49
CA GLY A 35 5.46 -9.20 -4.79
C GLY A 35 4.39 -8.14 -5.09
N GLY A 36 4.77 -6.88 -5.25
CA GLY A 36 3.85 -5.77 -5.52
C GLY A 36 3.25 -5.74 -6.93
N PHE A 37 3.77 -6.53 -7.88
CA PHE A 37 3.21 -6.63 -9.24
C PHE A 37 1.98 -7.55 -9.30
N VAL A 38 0.94 -7.15 -8.57
CA VAL A 38 -0.34 -7.85 -8.41
C VAL A 38 -1.46 -6.82 -8.27
N SER A 39 -2.72 -7.24 -8.46
CA SER A 39 -3.87 -6.34 -8.23
C SER A 39 -4.16 -6.12 -6.74
N HIS A 40 -3.83 -7.09 -5.88
CA HIS A 40 -4.10 -7.04 -4.44
C HIS A 40 -2.96 -7.71 -3.67
N ILE A 41 -2.58 -7.13 -2.54
CA ILE A 41 -1.55 -7.64 -1.65
C ILE A 41 -1.87 -7.31 -0.19
N ALA A 42 -1.67 -8.26 0.71
CA ALA A 42 -1.73 -8.02 2.14
C ALA A 42 -0.40 -7.43 2.61
N ILE A 43 -0.47 -6.29 3.30
CA ILE A 43 0.69 -5.58 3.83
C ILE A 43 0.55 -5.41 5.34
N ASP A 44 1.67 -5.51 6.05
CA ASP A 44 1.73 -5.13 7.47
C ASP A 44 1.41 -3.64 7.62
N ALA A 45 0.42 -3.30 8.45
CA ALA A 45 -0.02 -1.91 8.61
C ALA A 45 1.11 -0.91 8.95
N ARG A 46 2.21 -1.37 9.56
CA ARG A 46 3.39 -0.54 9.88
C ARG A 46 4.20 -0.14 8.65
N LYS A 47 3.98 -0.79 7.51
CA LYS A 47 4.63 -0.52 6.22
C LYS A 47 3.79 0.33 5.28
N ALA A 48 2.58 0.71 5.69
CA ALA A 48 1.67 1.55 4.92
C ALA A 48 1.64 2.97 5.48
N THR A 49 1.56 3.95 4.60
CA THR A 49 1.46 5.38 4.94
C THR A 49 0.35 6.01 4.12
N LYS A 50 -0.54 6.77 4.77
CA LYS A 50 -1.58 7.53 4.07
C LYS A 50 -0.95 8.60 3.18
N ILE A 51 -1.45 8.72 1.95
CA ILE A 51 -1.05 9.78 1.03
C ILE A 51 -2.15 10.85 0.92
N PRO A 52 -1.80 12.12 0.63
CA PRO A 52 -2.78 13.17 0.40
C PRO A 52 -3.72 12.86 -0.77
N ASP A 53 -4.96 13.36 -0.70
CA ASP A 53 -5.98 13.17 -1.74
C ASP A 53 -5.56 13.70 -3.13
N ASN A 54 -4.64 14.67 -3.17
CA ASN A 54 -4.14 15.25 -4.42
C ASN A 54 -2.84 14.62 -4.93
N MET A 55 -2.26 13.63 -4.22
CA MET A 55 -1.05 12.94 -4.66
C MET A 55 -1.40 11.85 -5.70
N PRO A 56 -0.81 11.84 -6.91
CA PRO A 56 -0.96 10.76 -7.88
C PRO A 56 -0.36 9.43 -7.37
N TYR A 57 -0.94 8.29 -7.74
CA TYR A 57 -0.45 6.98 -7.27
C TYR A 57 0.88 6.57 -7.88
N ASP A 58 1.16 6.97 -9.12
CA ASP A 58 2.43 6.73 -9.79
C ASP A 58 3.58 7.49 -9.13
N GLU A 59 3.34 8.72 -8.66
CA GLU A 59 4.29 9.45 -7.81
C GLU A 59 4.46 8.78 -6.45
N ALA A 60 3.35 8.39 -5.80
CA ALA A 60 3.37 7.75 -4.49
C ALA A 60 4.10 6.40 -4.48
N ALA A 61 3.99 5.62 -5.55
CA ALA A 61 4.63 4.31 -5.71
C ALA A 61 6.12 4.38 -6.08
N CYS A 62 6.68 5.58 -6.28
CA CYS A 62 8.08 5.81 -6.63
C CYS A 62 8.83 6.64 -5.57
N PHE A 63 8.29 6.73 -4.35
CA PHE A 63 8.73 7.73 -3.38
C PHE A 63 10.05 7.35 -2.67
N VAL A 64 10.38 6.06 -2.50
CA VAL A 64 11.53 5.59 -1.70
C VAL A 64 12.67 5.02 -2.55
#